data_AF-A0A497JUM1-F1
#
_entry.id   AF-A0A497JUM1-F1
#
_cell.length_a   1.000
_cell.length_b   1.000
_cell.length_c   1.000
_cell.angle_alpha   90.00
_cell.angle_beta   90.00
_cell.angle_gamma   90.00
#
_symmetry.space_group_name_H-M   'P 1'
#
loop_
_entity.id
_entity.type
_entity.pdbx_description
1 polymer ?
#
loop_
_entity_poly.entity_id
_entity_poly.type
_entity_poly.pdbx_seq_one_letter_code
_entity_poly.pdbx_strand_id
1 'polypeptide(L)'
;MSRTVVICTGQPGTGRDEYLQELMSKRDFHYYHLFDYIVKEAEKQGYTLNKLNVLDFYDSKPGLLESFRAKALKRIIERIKKTDGVHIISTP
;
A
#
# COMPACT_ATOMS: atom_id res chain seq x y z
N MET A 1 -23.68 8.87 2.22
CA MET A 1 -22.46 8.35 1.57
C MET A 1 -21.72 7.48 2.58
N SER A 2 -21.67 6.17 2.35
CA SER A 2 -21.05 5.18 3.25
C SER A 2 -19.67 4.83 2.72
N ARG A 3 -18.64 4.88 3.58
CA ARG A 3 -17.28 4.46 3.28
C ARG A 3 -16.86 3.42 4.31
N THR A 4 -16.40 2.27 3.84
CA THR A 4 -15.84 1.23 4.70
C THR A 4 -14.38 1.05 4.33
N VAL A 5 -13.49 1.27 5.29
CA VAL A 5 -12.05 1.06 5.11
C VAL A 5 -11.66 -0.22 5.84
N VAL A 6 -11.04 -1.14 5.12
CA VAL A 6 -10.52 -2.40 5.66
C VAL A 6 -9.01 -2.39 5.50
N ILE A 7 -8.29 -2.59 6.61
CA ILE A 7 -6.84 -2.77 6.60
C ILE A 7 -6.58 -4.27 6.61
N CYS A 8 -5.97 -4.77 5.53
CA CYS A 8 -5.60 -6.17 5.39
C CYS A 8 -4.10 -6.31 5.61
N THR A 9 -3.73 -6.93 6.73
CA THR A 9 -2.35 -7.19 7.12
C THR A 9 -2.04 -8.68 7.00
N GLY A 10 -0.77 -9.01 6.82
CA GLY A 10 -0.30 -10.39 6.74
C GLY A 10 1.19 -10.43 6.44
N GLN A 11 1.86 -11.47 6.93
CA GLN A 11 3.28 -11.66 6.65
C GLN A 11 3.52 -11.79 5.14
N PRO A 12 4.69 -11.36 4.62
CA PRO A 12 5.07 -11.62 3.24
C PRO A 12 4.95 -13.11 2.87
N GLY A 13 4.41 -13.41 1.69
CA GLY A 13 4.29 -14.79 1.19
C GLY A 13 3.09 -15.59 1.74
N THR A 14 2.19 -14.96 2.51
CA THR A 14 0.99 -15.62 3.08
C THR A 14 -0.17 -15.81 2.09
N GLY A 15 -0.01 -15.39 0.82
CA GLY A 15 -1.10 -15.47 -0.16
C GLY A 15 -2.12 -14.32 -0.06
N ARG A 16 -1.87 -13.30 0.78
CA ARG A 16 -2.81 -12.19 1.01
C ARG A 16 -3.15 -11.45 -0.27
N ASP A 17 -2.15 -11.08 -1.06
CA ASP A 17 -2.37 -10.27 -2.25
C ASP A 17 -3.04 -11.11 -3.34
N GLU A 18 -2.66 -12.38 -3.46
CA GLU A 18 -3.29 -13.38 -4.32
C GLU A 18 -4.79 -13.54 -3.97
N TYR A 19 -5.11 -13.70 -2.69
CA TYR A 19 -6.49 -13.78 -2.20
C TYR A 19 -7.28 -12.51 -2.53
N LEU A 20 -6.70 -11.33 -2.33
CA LEU A 20 -7.37 -10.06 -2.63
C LEU A 20 -7.57 -9.88 -4.14
N GLN A 21 -6.62 -10.28 -4.98
CA GLN A 21 -6.79 -10.29 -6.44
C GLN A 21 -7.92 -11.23 -6.89
N GLU A 22 -7.99 -12.45 -6.32
CA GLU A 22 -9.10 -13.35 -6.59
C GLU A 22 -10.43 -12.77 -6.11
N LEU A 23 -10.46 -12.11 -4.95
CA LEU A 23 -11.67 -11.49 -4.41
C LEU A 23 -12.18 -10.34 -5.29
N MET A 24 -11.28 -9.58 -5.92
CA MET A 24 -11.65 -8.53 -6.88
C MET A 24 -12.45 -9.05 -8.07
N SER A 25 -12.27 -10.32 -8.45
CA SER A 25 -13.09 -10.93 -9.52
C SER A 25 -14.54 -11.23 -9.10
N LYS A 26 -14.81 -11.23 -7.79
CA LYS A 26 -16.09 -11.64 -7.19
C LYS A 26 -16.84 -10.48 -6.52
N ARG A 27 -16.13 -9.42 -6.14
CA ARG A 27 -16.66 -8.29 -5.35
C ARG A 27 -16.05 -6.98 -5.84
N ASP A 28 -16.86 -5.93 -5.85
CA ASP A 28 -16.39 -4.58 -6.16
C ASP A 28 -15.84 -3.90 -4.90
N PHE A 29 -14.58 -3.48 -4.96
CA PHE A 29 -13.91 -2.68 -3.94
C PHE A 29 -12.68 -1.99 -4.52
N HIS A 30 -12.28 -0.89 -3.88
CA HIS A 30 -11.05 -0.19 -4.22
C HIS A 30 -9.87 -0.83 -3.53
N TYR A 31 -8.90 -1.33 -4.29
CA TYR A 31 -7.70 -1.97 -3.76
C TYR A 31 -6.48 -1.03 -3.77
N TYR A 32 -5.76 -0.99 -2.65
CA TYR A 32 -4.55 -0.20 -2.47
C TYR A 32 -3.43 -1.07 -1.89
N HIS A 33 -2.42 -1.41 -2.69
CA HIS A 33 -1.21 -2.08 -2.21
C HIS A 33 -0.22 -1.03 -1.68
N LEU A 34 -0.07 -0.90 -0.35
CA LEU A 34 0.69 0.19 0.27
C LEU A 34 2.15 0.22 -0.20
N PHE A 35 2.77 -0.95 -0.37
CA PHE A 35 4.17 -1.02 -0.81
C PHE A 35 4.36 -0.40 -2.21
N ASP A 36 3.42 -0.57 -3.15
CA ASP A 36 3.52 0.04 -4.48
C ASP A 36 3.46 1.58 -4.40
N TYR A 37 2.70 2.10 -3.45
CA TYR A 37 2.66 3.54 -3.21
C TYR A 37 3.98 4.03 -2.61
N ILE A 38 4.59 3.27 -1.67
CA ILE A 38 5.90 3.59 -1.11
C ILE A 38 6.97 3.62 -2.22
N VAL A 39 7.01 2.61 -3.08
CA VAL A 39 7.93 2.54 -4.23
C VAL A 39 7.77 3.78 -5.11
N LYS A 40 6.53 4.17 -5.45
CA LYS A 40 6.27 5.37 -6.25
C LYS A 40 6.71 6.67 -5.57
N GLU A 41 6.62 6.79 -4.25
CA GLU A 41 7.10 7.98 -3.54
C GLU A 41 8.64 8.02 -3.41
N ALA A 42 9.28 6.84 -3.42
CA ALA A 42 10.73 6.69 -3.45
C ALA A 42 11.31 7.05 -4.83
N GLU A 43 10.67 6.58 -5.91
CA GLU A 43 11.05 6.85 -7.31
C GLU A 43 11.06 8.35 -7.61
N LYS A 44 10.08 9.11 -7.10
CA LYS A 44 10.04 10.58 -7.20
C LYS A 44 11.25 11.28 -6.59
N GLN A 45 11.96 10.61 -5.69
CA GLN A 45 13.14 11.13 -5.00
C GLN A 45 14.43 10.46 -5.50
N GLY A 46 14.36 9.71 -6.60
CA GLY A 46 15.52 9.07 -7.24
C GLY A 46 15.92 7.74 -6.62
N TYR A 47 15.06 7.11 -5.82
CA TYR A 47 15.33 5.81 -5.20
C TYR A 47 14.54 4.69 -5.87
N THR A 48 15.17 3.53 -6.06
CA THR A 48 14.52 2.31 -6.52
C THR A 48 14.34 1.36 -5.35
N LEU A 49 13.08 1.15 -4.94
CA LEU A 49 12.72 0.19 -3.90
C LEU A 49 12.04 -1.04 -4.51
N ASN A 50 12.35 -2.22 -3.95
CA ASN A 50 11.71 -3.48 -4.30
C ASN A 50 11.74 -4.43 -3.09
N LYS A 51 11.11 -5.59 -3.23
CA LYS A 51 11.02 -6.59 -2.14
C LYS A 51 12.39 -7.11 -1.68
N LEU A 52 13.43 -7.02 -2.53
CA LEU A 52 14.78 -7.51 -2.23
C LEU A 52 15.59 -6.51 -1.42
N ASN A 53 15.38 -5.20 -1.61
CA ASN A 53 16.21 -4.16 -1.01
C ASN A 53 15.50 -3.29 0.05
N VAL A 54 14.19 -3.46 0.24
CA VAL A 54 13.43 -2.62 1.18
C VAL A 54 13.91 -2.75 2.62
N LEU A 55 14.33 -3.94 3.04
CA LEU A 55 14.84 -4.17 4.40
C LEU A 55 16.19 -3.47 4.60
N ASP A 56 17.14 -3.66 3.68
CA ASP A 56 18.43 -2.96 3.70
C ASP A 56 18.26 -1.43 3.63
N PHE A 57 17.26 -0.97 2.89
CA PHE A 57 16.93 0.45 2.82
C PHE A 57 16.37 0.97 4.14
N TYR A 58 15.51 0.18 4.81
CA TYR A 58 15.00 0.51 6.13
C TYR A 58 16.12 0.60 7.16
N ASP A 59 17.04 -0.35 7.17
CA ASP A 59 18.16 -0.38 8.11
C ASP A 59 19.13 0.79 7.88
N SER A 60 19.36 1.18 6.63
CA SER A 60 20.27 2.27 6.28
C SER A 60 19.66 3.67 6.38
N LYS A 61 18.37 3.83 6.05
CA LYS A 61 17.68 5.13 5.97
C LYS A 61 16.24 5.04 6.50
N PRO A 62 16.02 4.68 7.78
CA PRO A 62 14.68 4.40 8.31
C PRO A 62 13.76 5.62 8.23
N GLY A 63 14.27 6.82 8.56
CA GLY A 63 13.48 8.05 8.50
C GLY A 63 13.03 8.43 7.09
N LEU A 64 13.81 8.05 6.06
CA LEU A 64 13.45 8.32 4.68
C LEU A 64 12.36 7.37 4.20
N LEU A 65 12.43 6.09 4.58
CA LEU A 65 11.37 5.13 4.29
C LEU A 65 10.04 5.52 4.97
N GLU A 66 10.10 5.95 6.23
CA GLU A 66 8.91 6.46 6.94
C GLU A 66 8.33 7.71 6.27
N SER A 67 9.18 8.60 5.73
CA SER A 67 8.71 9.74 4.93
C SER A 67 7.95 9.30 3.67
N PHE A 68 8.47 8.29 2.95
CA PHE A 68 7.79 7.73 1.77
C PHE A 68 6.46 7.08 2.16
N ARG A 69 6.43 6.33 3.26
CA ARG A 69 5.23 5.71 3.83
C ARG A 69 4.17 6.75 4.20
N ALA A 70 4.55 7.84 4.86
CA ALA A 70 3.63 8.93 5.20
C ALA A 70 3.01 9.58 3.95
N LYS A 71 3.82 9.84 2.92
CA LYS A 71 3.35 10.37 1.62
C LYS A 71 2.43 9.38 0.90
N ALA A 72 2.78 8.10 0.89
CA ALA A 72 1.97 7.03 0.32
C ALA A 72 0.58 6.95 0.97
N LEU A 73 0.53 6.95 2.31
CA LEU A 73 -0.73 6.95 3.06
C LEU A 73 -1.57 8.20 2.79
N LYS A 74 -0.95 9.39 2.76
CA LYS A 74 -1.65 10.64 2.42
C LYS A 74 -2.35 10.53 1.06
N ARG A 75 -1.66 9.99 0.06
CA ARG A 75 -2.21 9.78 -1.30
C ARG A 75 -3.36 8.76 -1.33
N ILE A 76 -3.28 7.70 -0.55
CA ILE A 76 -4.37 6.71 -0.41
C ILE A 76 -5.59 7.38 0.25
N ILE A 77 -5.39 8.11 1.34
CA ILE A 77 -6.46 8.84 2.05
C ILE A 77 -7.15 9.84 1.11
N GLU A 78 -6.39 10.58 0.31
CA GLU A 78 -6.95 11.52 -0.69
C GLU A 78 -7.80 10.81 -1.75
N ARG A 79 -7.47 9.56 -2.13
CA ARG A 79 -8.31 8.75 -3.03
C ARG A 79 -9.58 8.25 -2.35
N ILE A 80 -9.47 7.76 -1.12
CA ILE A 80 -10.61 7.29 -0.33
C ILE A 80 -11.61 8.42 -0.10
N LYS A 81 -11.14 9.65 0.17
CA LYS A 81 -12.03 10.82 0.37
C LYS A 81 -12.87 11.18 -0.86
N LYS A 82 -12.44 10.79 -2.06
CA LYS A 82 -13.08 11.16 -3.34
C LYS A 82 -14.07 10.11 -3.86
N THR A 83 -14.12 8.94 -3.23
CA THR A 83 -14.88 7.80 -3.74
C THR A 83 -15.64 7.15 -2.59
N ASP A 84 -16.84 6.64 -2.88
CA ASP A 84 -17.62 5.86 -1.92
C ASP A 84 -17.38 4.35 -2.12
N GLY A 85 -17.84 3.54 -1.16
CA GLY A 85 -17.76 2.09 -1.22
C GLY A 85 -16.75 1.49 -0.24
N VAL A 86 -16.31 0.27 -0.55
CA VAL A 86 -15.36 -0.50 0.25
C VAL A 86 -13.94 -0.23 -0.26
N HIS A 87 -13.04 0.09 0.66
CA HIS A 87 -11.64 0.41 0.39
C HIS A 87 -10.75 -0.57 1.16
N ILE A 88 -9.98 -1.39 0.45
CA ILE A 88 -9.06 -2.35 1.05
C ILE A 88 -7.63 -1.85 0.89
N ILE A 89 -6.95 -1.63 2.02
CA ILE A 89 -5.52 -1.30 2.06
C ILE A 89 -4.76 -2.57 2.44
N SER A 90 -3.98 -3.10 1.49
CA SER A 90 -3.05 -4.19 1.72
C SER A 90 -1.71 -3.63 2.21
N THR A 91 -1.27 -4.05 3.41
CA THR A 91 0.03 -3.66 3.97
C THR A 91 0.77 -4.90 4.49
N PRO A 92 2.01 -5.15 4.02
CA PRO A 92 2.92 -6.11 4.64
C PRO A 92 3.30 -5.67 6.06
#